data_AF-A0A831KMW0-F1
#
_entry.id   AF-A0A831KMW0-F1
#
_cell.length_a   1.000
_cell.length_b   1.000
_cell.length_c   1.000
_cell.angle_alpha   90.00
_cell.angle_beta   90.00
_cell.angle_gamma   90.00
#
_symmetry.space_group_name_H-M   'P 1'
#
loop_
_entity.id
_entity.type
_entity.pdbx_description
1 polymer ?
#
loop_
_entity_poly.entity_id
_entity_poly.type
_entity_poly.pdbx_seq_one_letter_code
_entity_poly.pdbx_strand_id
1 'polypeptide(L)'
;EFIEKVAHAIEAHSFSKRIKPRTLEAKVLSDADKIDAIGATGVARAFLYSGEHGRSIEETLKHFEEKLLKLKDLIYTETGRKIAESRHKFLTDFYNRLKTELEFKDLEVEK
;
A
#
# COMPACT_ATOMS: atom_id res chain seq x y z
N GLU A 1 -25.83 17.23 -7.72
CA GLU A 1 -25.35 17.05 -6.34
C GLU A 1 -24.85 15.64 -5.98
N PHE A 2 -25.71 14.60 -5.91
CA PHE A 2 -25.26 13.25 -5.48
C PHE A 2 -24.24 12.62 -6.46
N ILE A 3 -24.55 12.63 -7.76
CA ILE A 3 -23.68 12.06 -8.80
C ILE A 3 -22.30 12.72 -8.80
N GLU A 4 -22.23 14.04 -8.61
CA GLU A 4 -20.97 14.79 -8.56
C GLU A 4 -20.13 14.40 -7.33
N LYS A 5 -20.76 14.16 -6.18
CA LYS A 5 -20.10 13.67 -4.96
C LYS A 5 -19.52 12.26 -5.18
N VAL A 6 -20.26 11.37 -5.84
CA VAL A 6 -19.80 10.01 -6.19
C VAL A 6 -18.64 10.07 -7.19
N ALA A 7 -18.79 10.83 -8.28
CA ALA A 7 -17.74 11.00 -9.29
C ALA A 7 -16.43 11.51 -8.66
N HIS A 8 -16.54 12.49 -7.77
CA HIS A 8 -15.39 13.00 -7.03
C HIS A 8 -14.79 11.96 -6.06
N ALA A 9 -15.58 11.13 -5.39
CA ALA A 9 -15.04 10.05 -4.55
C ALA A 9 -14.24 9.02 -5.38
N ILE A 10 -14.77 8.62 -6.54
CA ILE A 10 -14.07 7.75 -7.49
C ILE A 10 -12.80 8.42 -8.03
N GLU A 11 -12.82 9.73 -8.27
CA GLU A 11 -11.64 10.42 -8.76
C GLU A 11 -10.55 10.56 -7.68
N ALA A 12 -10.93 10.88 -6.44
CA ALA A 12 -10.02 11.23 -5.34
C ALA A 12 -9.45 10.02 -4.57
N HIS A 13 -9.95 8.80 -4.78
CA HIS A 13 -9.40 7.63 -4.07
C HIS A 13 -7.99 7.26 -4.58
N SER A 14 -7.73 7.46 -5.88
CA SER A 14 -6.50 7.01 -6.55
C SER A 14 -5.23 7.68 -6.02
N PHE A 15 -4.25 6.86 -5.64
CA PHE A 15 -2.90 7.32 -5.27
C PHE A 15 -2.22 8.13 -6.39
N SER A 16 -2.32 7.65 -7.63
CA SER A 16 -1.57 8.23 -8.77
C SER A 16 -2.08 9.60 -9.18
N LYS A 17 -3.39 9.86 -9.01
CA LYS A 17 -4.00 11.15 -9.39
C LYS A 17 -3.70 12.29 -8.40
N ARG A 18 -3.31 11.98 -7.14
CA ARG A 18 -3.01 12.96 -6.09
C ARG A 18 -4.12 13.99 -5.84
N ILE A 19 -5.37 13.60 -6.09
CA ILE A 19 -6.53 14.46 -5.87
C ILE A 19 -6.98 14.32 -4.41
N LYS A 20 -7.09 15.45 -3.70
CA LYS A 20 -7.44 15.44 -2.28
C LYS A 20 -8.97 15.24 -2.10
N PRO A 21 -9.41 14.25 -1.31
CA PRO A 21 -10.83 14.03 -1.07
C PRO A 21 -11.44 15.17 -0.23
N ARG A 22 -12.45 15.82 -0.80
CA ARG A 22 -13.23 16.93 -0.20
C ARG A 22 -14.28 16.49 0.82
N THR A 23 -15.00 15.40 0.56
CA THR A 23 -16.11 14.94 1.43
C THR A 23 -15.68 13.81 2.38
N LEU A 24 -16.51 13.51 3.38
CA LEU A 24 -16.26 12.40 4.29
C LEU A 24 -16.31 11.05 3.56
N GLU A 25 -17.27 10.85 2.66
CA GLU A 25 -17.43 9.63 1.86
C GLU A 25 -16.22 9.41 0.96
N ALA A 26 -15.71 10.48 0.34
CA ALA A 26 -14.51 10.41 -0.49
C ALA A 26 -13.26 10.06 0.35
N LYS A 27 -13.16 10.56 1.59
CA LYS A 27 -12.08 10.20 2.52
C LYS A 27 -12.19 8.72 2.94
N VAL A 28 -13.39 8.26 3.29
CA VAL A 28 -13.63 6.86 3.67
C VAL A 28 -13.29 5.90 2.53
N LEU A 29 -13.73 6.19 1.29
CA LEU A 29 -13.38 5.38 0.12
C LEU A 29 -11.87 5.39 -0.14
N SER A 30 -11.24 6.56 -0.07
CA SER A 30 -9.80 6.73 -0.27
C SER A 30 -8.97 5.96 0.77
N ASP A 31 -9.42 5.93 2.04
CA ASP A 31 -8.80 5.16 3.11
C ASP A 31 -8.96 3.66 2.89
N ALA A 32 -10.18 3.20 2.57
CA ALA A 32 -10.47 1.79 2.35
C ALA A 32 -9.61 1.18 1.23
N ASP A 33 -9.48 1.89 0.10
CA ASP A 33 -8.63 1.48 -1.02
C ASP A 33 -7.15 1.34 -0.61
N LYS A 34 -6.62 2.32 0.13
CA LYS A 34 -5.22 2.31 0.59
C LYS A 34 -4.94 1.23 1.63
N ILE A 35 -5.88 1.03 2.55
CA ILE A 35 -5.80 0.01 3.59
C ILE A 35 -5.80 -1.39 2.98
N ASP A 36 -6.55 -1.62 1.91
CA ASP A 36 -6.58 -2.90 1.19
C ASP A 36 -5.29 -3.16 0.39
N ALA A 37 -4.62 -2.10 -0.06
CA ALA A 37 -3.34 -2.20 -0.75
C ALA A 37 -2.13 -2.48 0.17
N ILE A 38 -2.30 -2.49 1.49
CA ILE A 38 -1.23 -2.75 2.48
C ILE A 38 -1.56 -3.96 3.38
N GLY A 39 -0.58 -4.36 4.21
CA GLY A 39 -0.69 -5.55 5.05
C GLY A 39 -0.57 -6.85 4.26
N ALA A 40 -0.95 -7.97 4.88
CA ALA A 40 -0.82 -9.29 4.27
C ALA A 40 -1.54 -9.41 2.92
N THR A 41 -2.77 -8.89 2.81
CA THR A 41 -3.50 -8.85 1.54
C THR A 41 -2.78 -7.99 0.51
N GLY A 42 -2.24 -6.83 0.91
CA GLY A 42 -1.47 -5.97 0.02
C GLY A 42 -0.21 -6.64 -0.54
N VAL A 43 0.52 -7.37 0.30
CA VAL A 43 1.67 -8.19 -0.12
C VAL A 43 1.25 -9.22 -1.17
N ALA A 44 0.21 -10.02 -0.88
CA ALA A 44 -0.27 -11.04 -1.80
C ALA A 44 -0.71 -10.43 -3.14
N ARG A 45 -1.48 -9.34 -3.11
CA ARG A 45 -1.94 -8.64 -4.32
C ARG A 45 -0.77 -8.10 -5.15
N ALA A 46 0.26 -7.55 -4.52
CA ALA A 46 1.42 -7.03 -5.22
C ALA A 46 2.16 -8.13 -5.99
N PHE A 47 2.43 -9.28 -5.36
CA PHE A 47 3.10 -10.39 -6.02
C PHE A 47 2.25 -11.08 -7.08
N LEU A 48 0.93 -11.22 -6.86
CA LEU A 48 0.01 -11.75 -7.88
C LEU A 48 0.01 -10.87 -9.13
N TYR A 49 -0.11 -9.55 -8.94
CA TYR A 49 -0.09 -8.59 -10.04
C TYR A 49 1.26 -8.61 -10.77
N SER A 50 2.38 -8.64 -10.04
CA SER A 50 3.71 -8.75 -10.63
C SER A 50 3.91 -10.04 -11.41
N GLY A 51 3.46 -11.18 -10.87
CA GLY A 51 3.53 -12.48 -11.55
C GLY A 51 2.72 -12.51 -12.84
N GLU A 52 1.50 -11.95 -12.84
CA GLU A 52 0.66 -11.81 -14.03
C GLU A 52 1.34 -10.95 -15.12
N HIS A 53 2.12 -9.94 -14.71
CA HIS A 53 2.78 -9.01 -15.62
C HIS A 53 4.24 -9.38 -15.93
N GLY A 54 4.70 -10.57 -15.52
CA GLY A 54 6.07 -11.04 -15.75
C GLY A 54 7.14 -10.19 -15.08
N ARG A 55 6.82 -9.50 -13.98
CA ARG A 55 7.76 -8.68 -13.22
C ARG A 55 8.57 -9.51 -12.23
N SER A 56 9.80 -9.09 -12.00
CA SER A 56 10.67 -9.73 -11.02
C SER A 56 10.28 -9.39 -9.57
N ILE A 57 10.89 -10.10 -8.61
CA ILE A 57 10.74 -9.80 -7.18
C ILE A 57 11.32 -8.42 -6.86
N GLU A 58 12.44 -8.05 -7.46
CA GLU A 58 13.10 -6.74 -7.30
C GLU A 58 12.22 -5.60 -7.80
N GLU A 59 11.58 -5.77 -8.96
CA GLU A 59 10.60 -4.79 -9.47
C GLU A 59 9.40 -4.64 -8.53
N THR A 60 9.00 -5.75 -7.89
CA THR A 60 7.93 -5.73 -6.88
C THR A 60 8.38 -5.01 -5.61
N LEU A 61 9.60 -5.25 -5.12
CA LEU A 61 10.17 -4.50 -3.98
C LEU A 61 10.27 -3.00 -4.28
N LYS A 62 10.65 -2.62 -5.50
CA LYS A 62 10.65 -1.22 -5.92
C LYS A 62 9.24 -0.62 -5.83
N HIS A 63 8.20 -1.37 -6.18
CA HIS A 63 6.81 -0.93 -6.02
C HIS A 63 6.43 -0.70 -4.55
N PHE A 64 6.95 -1.49 -3.62
CA PHE A 64 6.73 -1.28 -2.19
C PHE A 64 7.30 0.07 -1.76
N GLU A 65 8.54 0.38 -2.14
CA GLU A 65 9.22 1.64 -1.80
C GLU A 65 8.59 2.86 -2.47
N GLU A 66 8.25 2.73 -3.75
CA GLU A 66 7.67 3.83 -4.52
C GLU A 66 6.28 4.20 -4.00
N LYS A 67 5.49 3.20 -3.59
CA LYS A 67 4.07 3.37 -3.26
C LYS A 67 3.65 2.78 -1.92
N LEU A 68 3.68 1.46 -1.73
CA LEU A 68 2.94 0.79 -0.65
C LEU A 68 3.37 1.26 0.76
N LEU A 69 4.68 1.46 0.96
CA LEU A 69 5.22 1.94 2.23
C LEU A 69 4.80 3.38 2.57
N LYS A 70 4.37 4.18 1.58
CA LYS A 70 3.93 5.57 1.77
C LYS A 70 2.42 5.70 2.01
N LEU A 71 1.66 4.61 1.85
CA LEU A 71 0.19 4.69 1.85
C LEU A 71 -0.39 5.02 3.22
N LYS A 72 0.27 4.63 4.33
CA LYS A 72 -0.26 4.89 5.68
C LYS A 72 -0.33 6.39 6.00
N ASP A 73 0.57 7.19 5.42
CA ASP A 73 0.63 8.65 5.63
C ASP A 73 -0.46 9.40 4.86
N LEU A 74 -1.15 8.70 3.96
CA LEU A 74 -2.23 9.24 3.12
C LEU A 74 -3.62 8.84 3.61
N ILE A 75 -3.72 8.35 4.85
CA ILE A 75 -4.98 7.98 5.49
C ILE A 75 -5.60 9.20 6.21
N TYR A 76 -6.88 9.45 5.93
CA TYR A 76 -7.58 10.66 6.33
C TYR A 76 -8.34 10.50 7.65
N THR A 77 -8.98 9.35 7.89
CA THR A 77 -9.81 9.10 9.07
C THR A 77 -9.00 8.53 10.23
N GLU A 78 -9.42 8.81 11.47
CA GLU A 78 -8.76 8.26 12.66
C GLU A 78 -8.87 6.73 12.70
N THR A 79 -10.05 6.19 12.42
CA THR A 79 -10.27 4.74 12.33
C THR A 79 -9.40 4.10 11.26
N GLY A 80 -9.32 4.73 10.08
CA GLY A 80 -8.44 4.27 9.01
C GLY A 80 -6.98 4.21 9.47
N ARG A 81 -6.49 5.23 10.19
CA ARG A 81 -5.10 5.26 10.69
C ARG A 81 -4.81 4.11 11.65
N LYS A 82 -5.73 3.82 12.58
CA LYS A 82 -5.60 2.71 13.53
C LYS A 82 -5.48 1.36 12.82
N ILE A 83 -6.28 1.14 11.77
CA ILE A 83 -6.21 -0.09 10.96
C ILE A 83 -4.91 -0.13 10.13
N ALA A 84 -4.57 0.98 9.50
CA ALA A 84 -3.40 1.10 8.64
C ALA A 84 -2.09 0.88 9.40
N GLU A 85 -1.99 1.27 10.67
CA GLU A 85 -0.76 1.10 11.45
C GLU A 85 -0.36 -0.37 11.60
N SER A 86 -1.30 -1.23 11.98
CA SER A 86 -1.05 -2.67 12.12
C SER A 86 -0.69 -3.31 10.77
N ARG A 87 -1.41 -2.95 9.69
CA ARG A 87 -1.14 -3.49 8.35
C ARG A 87 0.19 -2.99 7.79
N HIS A 88 0.52 -1.72 8.01
CA HIS A 88 1.79 -1.15 7.59
C HIS A 88 2.96 -1.79 8.32
N LYS A 89 2.83 -2.06 9.63
CA LYS A 89 3.85 -2.79 10.39
C LYS A 89 4.19 -4.12 9.72
N PHE A 90 3.18 -4.95 9.43
CA PHE A 90 3.40 -6.22 8.74
C PHE A 90 4.05 -6.04 7.36
N LEU A 91 3.60 -5.07 6.58
CA LEU A 91 4.15 -4.78 5.25
C LEU A 91 5.64 -4.44 5.33
N THR A 92 6.03 -3.61 6.30
CA THR A 92 7.43 -3.21 6.53
C THR A 92 8.27 -4.37 7.03
N ASP A 93 7.75 -5.18 7.95
CA ASP A 93 8.45 -6.38 8.45
C ASP A 93 8.72 -7.37 7.31
N PHE A 94 7.71 -7.63 6.47
CA PHE A 94 7.84 -8.49 5.29
C PHE A 94 8.85 -7.93 4.28
N TYR A 95 8.76 -6.64 3.94
CA TYR A 95 9.67 -5.98 3.01
C TYR A 95 11.13 -6.08 3.48
N ASN A 96 11.39 -5.75 4.75
CA ASN A 96 12.74 -5.79 5.31
C ASN A 96 13.28 -7.21 5.30
N ARG A 97 12.47 -8.19 5.70
CA ARG A 97 12.86 -9.60 5.72
C ARG A 97 13.21 -10.10 4.33
N LEU A 98 12.33 -9.88 3.35
CA LEU A 98 12.54 -10.30 1.97
C LEU A 98 13.79 -9.63 1.37
N LYS A 99 14.00 -8.33 1.64
CA LYS A 99 15.19 -7.62 1.19
C LYS A 99 16.47 -8.21 1.76
N THR A 100 16.51 -8.51 3.06
CA THR A 100 17.66 -9.16 3.71
C THR A 100 17.96 -10.53 3.08
N GLU A 101 16.93 -11.34 2.82
CA GLU A 101 17.06 -12.67 2.21
C GLU A 101 17.60 -12.59 0.77
N LEU A 102 17.13 -11.65 -0.04
CA LEU A 102 17.63 -11.46 -1.42
C LEU A 102 19.06 -10.93 -1.47
N GLU A 103 19.48 -10.17 -0.45
CA GLU A 103 20.85 -9.68 -0.29
C GLU A 103 21.76 -10.73 0.39
N PHE A 104 21.23 -11.90 0.76
CA PHE A 104 21.91 -12.98 1.50
C PHE A 104 22.55 -12.54 2.83
N LYS A 105 22.07 -11.44 3.41
CA LYS A 105 22.61 -10.85 4.65
C LYS A 105 22.19 -11.61 5.91
N ASP A 106 21.19 -12.48 5.81
CA ASP A 106 20.76 -13.38 6.87
C ASP A 106 21.68 -14.61 7.01
N LEU A 107 22.55 -14.86 6.03
CA LEU A 107 23.47 -15.99 5.99
C LEU A 107 24.91 -15.64 6.37
N GLU A 108 25.20 -14.41 6.81
CA GLU A 108 26.52 -14.06 7.37
C GLU A 108 26.73 -14.83 8.68
N VAL A 109 27.21 -16.07 8.55
CA VAL A 109 27.76 -16.84 9.65
C VAL A 109 29.03 -16.12 10.08
N GLU A 110 29.08 -15.68 11.34
CA GLU A 110 30.29 -15.14 11.97
C GLU A 110 31.48 -16.03 11.59
N LYS A 111 32.46 -15.45 10.90
CA LYS A 111 33.72 -16.12 10.57
C LYS A 111 34.53 -16.42 11.82
#